data_AF-A0A7L8V6R8-F1
#
_entry.id   AF-A0A7L8V6R8-F1
#
_cell.length_a   1.000
_cell.length_b   1.000
_cell.length_c   1.000
_cell.angle_alpha   90.00
_cell.angle_beta   90.00
_cell.angle_gamma   90.00
#
_symmetry.space_group_name_H-M   'P 1'
#
loop_
_entity.id
_entity.type
_entity.pdbx_description
1 polymer ?
#
loop_
_entity_poly.entity_id
_entity_poly.type
_entity_poly.pdbx_seq_one_letter_code
_entity_poly.pdbx_strand_id
1 'polypeptide(L)' 'MEENNIVSFEQKLQKAQELLKELSNPEIALTKSVEIYKLGLKELEEASQMLESAKVEFEVLNKPAN' A
#
# COMPACT_ATOMS: atom_id res chain seq x y z
N MET A 1 12.96 -2.97 -23.11
CA MET A 1 11.52 -2.90 -22.79
C MET A 1 11.47 -2.36 -21.37
N GLU A 2 11.30 -1.06 -21.23
CA GLU A 2 11.12 -0.43 -19.91
C GLU A 2 9.68 -0.67 -19.49
N GLU A 3 9.42 -1.81 -18.84
CA GLU A 3 8.21 -1.98 -18.08
C GLU A 3 8.28 -1.03 -16.89
N ASN A 4 7.57 0.08 -17.03
CA ASN A 4 7.35 1.08 -15.99
C ASN A 4 7.17 0.40 -14.62
N ASN A 5 8.09 0.68 -13.69
CA ASN A 5 8.00 0.35 -12.26
C ASN A 5 6.85 1.13 -11.59
N ILE A 6 5.63 1.02 -12.10
CA ILE A 6 4.44 1.53 -11.44
C ILE A 6 4.12 0.52 -10.35
N VAL A 7 4.48 0.87 -9.12
CA VAL A 7 4.11 0.09 -7.94
C VAL A 7 2.57 0.04 -7.87
N SER A 8 1.99 -1.13 -8.05
CA SER A 8 0.53 -1.30 -8.06
C SER A 8 -0.04 -1.40 -6.63
N PHE A 9 -1.33 -1.13 -6.49
CA PHE A 9 -2.05 -1.33 -5.22
C PHE A 9 -1.82 -2.74 -4.66
N GLU A 10 -1.88 -3.75 -5.52
CA GLU A 10 -1.68 -5.16 -5.14
C GLU A 10 -0.27 -5.40 -4.60
N GLN A 11 0.75 -4.79 -5.22
CA GLN A 11 2.14 -4.91 -4.76
C GLN A 11 2.35 -4.23 -3.40
N LYS A 12 1.70 -3.09 -3.13
CA LYS A 12 1.74 -2.43 -1.82
C LYS A 12 1.05 -3.26 -0.75
N LEU A 13 -0.11 -3.82 -1.08
CA LEU A 13 -0.85 -4.69 -0.17
C LEU A 13 -0.06 -5.95 0.16
N GLN A 14 0.60 -6.56 -0.84
CA GLN A 14 1.46 -7.71 -0.64
C GLN A 14 2.66 -7.38 0.25
N LYS A 15 3.34 -6.25 0.03
CA LYS A 15 4.41 -5.76 0.91
C LYS A 15 3.95 -5.55 2.35
N ALA A 16 2.79 -4.93 2.54
CA ALA A 16 2.23 -4.73 3.88
C ALA A 16 1.96 -6.08 4.58
N GLN A 17 1.44 -7.08 3.85
CA GLN A 17 1.24 -8.43 4.38
C GLN A 17 2.56 -9.12 4.73
N GLU A 18 3.60 -8.97 3.91
CA GLU A 18 4.94 -9.51 4.19
C GLU A 18 5.55 -8.88 5.44
N LEU A 19 5.47 -7.55 5.58
CA LEU A 19 5.94 -6.83 6.77
C LEU A 19 5.19 -7.27 8.05
N LEU A 20 3.87 -7.49 7.96
CA LEU A 20 3.06 -8.05 9.06
C LEU A 20 3.49 -9.47 9.44
N LYS A 21 3.84 -10.31 8.46
CA LYS A 21 4.38 -11.66 8.73
C LYS A 21 5.73 -11.59 9.42
N GLU A 22 6.60 -10.65 9.04
CA GLU A 22 7.89 -10.43 9.72
C GLU A 22 7.72 -10.02 11.19
N LEU A 23 6.69 -9.24 11.53
CA LEU A 23 6.35 -8.91 12.92
C LEU A 23 5.92 -10.12 13.76
N SER A 24 5.49 -11.20 13.11
CA SER A 24 5.13 -12.44 13.79
C SER A 24 6.34 -13.28 14.22
N ASN A 25 7.55 -12.89 13.78
CA ASN A 25 8.79 -13.56 14.18
C ASN A 25 9.20 -13.12 15.60
N PRO A 26 9.22 -14.02 16.61
CA PRO A 26 9.60 -13.68 17.97
C PRO A 26 11.09 -13.32 18.16
N GLU A 27 11.95 -13.62 17.19
CA GLU A 27 13.38 -13.26 17.22
C GLU A 27 13.66 -11.84 16.70
N ILE A 28 12.63 -11.09 16.31
CA ILE A 28 12.81 -9.73 15.82
C ILE A 28 13.24 -8.78 16.96
N ALA A 29 14.29 -7.99 16.71
CA ALA A 29 14.67 -6.91 17.62
C ALA A 29 13.55 -5.86 17.73
N LEU A 30 13.25 -5.38 18.93
CA LEU A 30 12.17 -4.41 19.19
C LEU A 30 12.28 -3.13 18.34
N THR A 31 13.50 -2.63 18.12
CA THR A 31 13.74 -1.49 17.23
C THR A 31 13.31 -1.79 15.80
N LYS A 32 13.64 -2.99 15.32
CA LYS A 32 13.29 -3.44 13.97
C LYS A 32 11.79 -3.70 13.83
N SER A 33 11.12 -4.21 14.87
CA SER A 33 9.66 -4.39 14.82
C SER A 33 8.91 -3.06 14.75
N VAL A 34 9.39 -2.02 15.44
CA VAL A 34 8.82 -0.67 15.33
C VAL A 34 9.03 -0.08 13.94
N GLU A 35 10.20 -0.28 13.33
CA GLU A 35 10.48 0.17 11.96
C GLU A 35 9.59 -0.53 10.93
N ILE A 36 9.49 -1.87 11.00
CA ILE A 36 8.65 -2.68 10.11
C ILE A 36 7.17 -2.31 10.26
N TYR A 37 6.70 -2.08 11.49
CA TYR A 37 5.33 -1.65 11.73
C TYR A 37 5.04 -0.29 11.06
N LYS A 38 5.94 0.69 11.21
CA LYS A 38 5.80 2.00 10.55
C LYS A 38 5.82 1.89 9.02
N LEU A 39 6.69 1.03 8.48
CA LEU A 39 6.75 0.76 7.04
C LEU A 39 5.45 0.12 6.54
N GLY A 40 4.92 -0.87 7.26
CA GLY A 40 3.65 -1.54 6.91
C GLY A 40 2.47 -0.57 6.92
N LEU A 41 2.39 0.31 7.93
CA LEU A 41 1.38 1.38 7.97
C LEU A 41 1.47 2.31 6.77
N LYS A 42 2.69 2.71 6.38
CA LYS A 42 2.91 3.58 5.23
C LYS A 42 2.46 2.94 3.92
N GLU A 43 2.79 1.66 3.69
CA GLU A 43 2.36 0.94 2.48
C GLU A 43 0.83 0.82 2.42
N LEU A 44 0.16 0.59 3.56
CA LEU A 44 -1.31 0.55 3.64
C LEU A 44 -1.96 1.92 3.39
N GLU A 45 -1.34 2.99 3.89
CA GLU A 45 -1.81 4.37 3.67
C GLU A 45 -1.70 4.75 2.19
N GLU A 46 -0.56 4.46 1.56
CA GLU A 46 -0.36 4.71 0.13
C GLU A 46 -1.32 3.87 -0.73
N ALA A 47 -1.54 2.60 -0.39
CA ALA A 47 -2.53 1.75 -1.04
C ALA A 47 -3.96 2.33 -0.92
N SER A 48 -4.31 2.88 0.25
CA SER A 48 -5.61 3.51 0.47
C SER A 48 -5.79 4.78 -0.36
N GLN A 49 -4.75 5.61 -0.46
CA GLN A 49 -4.76 6.80 -1.31
C GLN A 49 -4.94 6.47 -2.80
N MET A 50 -4.34 5.36 -3.26
CA MET A 50 -4.54 4.89 -4.64
C MET A 50 -6.01 4.51 -4.92
N LEU A 51 -6.66 3.82 -3.98
CA LEU A 51 -8.08 3.47 -4.09
C LEU A 51 -8.97 4.72 -4.09
N GLU A 52 -8.70 5.67 -3.19
CA GLU A 52 -9.48 6.91 -3.12
C GLU A 52 -9.33 7.71 -4.42
N SER A 53 -8.11 7.80 -4.95
CA SER A 53 -7.83 8.48 -6.22
C SER A 53 -8.58 7.83 -7.39
N ALA A 54 -8.54 6.49 -7.47
CA ALA A 54 -9.26 5.73 -8.50
C ALA A 54 -10.79 5.90 -8.37
N LYS A 55 -11.32 5.95 -7.14
CA LYS A 55 -12.73 6.20 -6.88
C LYS A 55 -13.14 7.61 -7.33
N VAL A 56 -12.34 8.63 -7.00
CA VAL A 56 -12.59 10.02 -7.43
C VAL A 56 -12.54 10.13 -8.95
N GLU A 57 -11.55 9.54 -9.62
CA GLU A 57 -11.49 9.51 -11.09
C GLU A 57 -12.74 8.84 -11.68
N PHE A 58 -13.16 7.72 -11.13
CA PHE A 58 -14.36 7.02 -11.57
C PHE A 58 -15.63 7.85 -11.38
N GLU A 59 -15.78 8.55 -10.26
CA GLU A 59 -16.91 9.45 -10.00
C GLU A 59 -16.93 10.67 -10.94
N VAL A 60 -15.75 11.23 -11.26
CA VAL A 60 -15.62 12.33 -12.22
C VAL A 60 -15.98 11.87 -13.64
N LEU A 61 -15.52 10.69 -14.06
CA LEU A 61 -15.82 10.13 -15.38
C LEU A 61 -17.29 9.71 -15.54
N ASN A 62 -17.94 9.26 -14.45
CA ASN A 62 -19.36 8.88 -14.46
C ASN A 62 -20.32 10.04 -14.23
N LYS A 63 -19.84 11.26 -14.00
CA LYS A 63 -20.72 12.42 -13.89
C LYS A 63 -21.21 12.82 -15.29
N PRO A 64 -22.51 12.69 -15.60
CA PRO A 64 -23.01 13.12 -16.90
C PRO A 64 -22.79 14.63 -17.04
N ALA A 65 -22.23 15.05 -18.18
CA ALA A 65 -22.21 16.44 -18.59
C ALA A 65 -23.67 16.88 -18.78
N ASN A 66 -24.17 17.74 -17.88
CA ASN A 66 -25.44 18.43 -18.04
C ASN A 66 -25.32 19.57 -19.06
#